data_AF-A0A7S0ACJ4-F1
#
_entry.id   AF-A0A7S0ACJ4-F1
#
_cell.length_a   1.000
_cell.length_b   1.000
_cell.length_c   1.000
_cell.angle_alpha   90.00
_cell.angle_beta   90.00
_cell.angle_gamma   90.00
#
_symmetry.space_group_name_H-M   'P 1'
#
loop_
_entity.id
_entity.type
_entity.pdbx_description
1 polymer ?
#
loop_
_entity_poly.entity_id
_entity_poly.type
_entity_poly.pdbx_seq_one_letter_code
_entity_poly.pdbx_strand_id
1 'polypeptide(L)'
;LKIDGKVAERPQHMLMRVSVGIHMDDIPRVLETYNHLSDRFFTHATPTLFNAGTPNPQMSSCFLLAMKEDSIDGIYDTLKQCAVISKYAGGIGMSISNV
;
A
#
# COMPACT_ATOMS: atom_id res chain seq x y z
N LEU A 1 9.83 10.29 -1.90
CA LEU A 1 9.20 11.53 -1.42
C LEU A 1 9.79 12.78 -2.07
N LYS A 2 8.98 13.83 -2.20
CA LYS A 2 9.41 15.16 -2.64
C LYS A 2 9.09 16.19 -1.56
N ILE A 3 9.95 17.20 -1.41
CA ILE A 3 9.73 18.38 -0.58
C ILE A 3 9.84 19.58 -1.52
N ASP A 4 8.84 20.45 -1.52
CA ASP A 4 8.74 21.62 -2.43
C ASP A 4 8.95 21.25 -3.92
N GLY A 5 8.38 20.11 -4.33
CA GLY A 5 8.48 19.60 -5.70
C GLY A 5 9.84 18.98 -6.07
N LYS A 6 10.85 19.05 -5.18
CA LYS A 6 12.18 18.48 -5.39
C LYS A 6 12.30 17.11 -4.74
N VAL A 7 13.01 16.19 -5.39
CA VAL A 7 13.25 14.83 -4.85
C VAL A 7 14.09 14.93 -3.57
N ALA A 8 13.52 14.43 -2.47
CA ALA A 8 14.18 14.44 -1.16
C ALA A 8 14.84 13.09 -0.82
N GLU A 9 14.35 11.99 -1.39
CA GLU A 9 14.86 10.65 -1.13
C GLU A 9 15.75 10.14 -2.26
N ARG A 10 16.95 9.67 -1.90
CA ARG A 10 17.72 8.79 -2.77
C ARG A 10 17.08 7.40 -2.76
N PRO A 11 17.32 6.55 -3.77
CA PRO A 11 16.83 5.17 -3.78
C PRO A 11 17.12 4.42 -2.46
N GLN A 12 18.34 4.54 -1.93
CA GLN A 12 18.73 3.89 -0.67
C GLN A 12 17.95 4.41 0.54
N HIS A 13 17.59 5.70 0.58
CA HIS A 13 16.75 6.25 1.64
C HIS A 13 15.34 5.64 1.58
N MET A 14 14.78 5.50 0.38
CA MET A 14 13.47 4.87 0.18
C MET A 14 13.50 3.41 0.61
N LEU A 15 14.51 2.63 0.21
CA LEU A 15 14.62 1.22 0.59
C LEU A 15 14.76 1.06 2.11
N MET A 16 15.59 1.88 2.76
CA MET A 16 15.71 1.85 4.22
C MET A 16 14.40 2.25 4.91
N ARG A 17 13.71 3.29 4.44
CA ARG A 17 12.39 3.67 4.96
C ARG A 17 11.39 2.51 4.84
N VAL A 18 11.40 1.78 3.72
CA VAL A 18 10.53 0.61 3.54
C VAL A 18 10.89 -0.49 4.54
N SER A 19 12.16 -0.84 4.68
CA SER A 19 12.60 -1.85 5.65
C SER A 19 12.23 -1.49 7.09
N VAL A 20 12.48 -0.25 7.50
CA VAL A 20 12.08 0.27 8.82
C VAL A 20 10.56 0.25 8.97
N GLY A 21 9.82 0.68 7.94
CA GLY A 21 8.35 0.72 7.98
C GLY A 21 7.70 -0.66 8.09
N ILE A 22 8.38 -1.73 7.66
CA ILE A 22 7.89 -3.11 7.77
C ILE A 22 8.29 -3.73 9.11
N HIS A 23 9.55 -3.56 9.53
CA HIS A 23 10.13 -4.30 10.66
C HIS A 23 10.19 -3.50 11.96
N MET A 24 9.92 -2.19 11.91
CA MET A 24 9.84 -1.29 13.06
C MET A 24 11.13 -1.37 13.91
N ASP A 25 11.01 -1.79 15.17
CA ASP A 25 12.12 -1.84 16.13
C ASP A 25 13.02 -3.10 15.97
N ASP A 26 12.66 -4.05 15.10
CA ASP A 26 13.49 -5.23 14.81
C ASP A 26 14.64 -4.88 13.86
N ILE A 27 15.67 -4.22 14.41
CA ILE A 27 16.85 -3.75 13.67
C ILE A 27 17.55 -4.87 12.87
N PRO A 28 17.76 -6.09 13.40
CA PRO A 28 18.30 -7.19 12.61
C PRO A 28 17.51 -7.45 11.33
N ARG A 29 16.17 -7.49 11.39
CA ARG A 29 15.31 -7.68 10.22
C ARG A 29 15.28 -6.47 9.29
N VAL A 30 15.34 -5.25 9.84
CA VAL A 30 15.46 -4.02 9.03
C VAL A 30 16.69 -4.10 8.14
N LEU A 31 17.84 -4.47 8.71
CA LEU A 31 19.10 -4.55 7.97
C LEU A 31 19.10 -5.68 6.95
N GLU A 32 18.56 -6.85 7.32
CA GLU A 32 18.39 -8.00 6.40
C GLU A 32 17.55 -7.59 5.18
N THR A 33 16.36 -7.05 5.40
CA THR A 33 15.46 -6.62 4.32
C THR A 33 16.06 -5.49 3.49
N TYR A 34 16.73 -4.50 4.13
CA TYR A 34 17.41 -3.43 3.39
C TYR A 34 18.47 -3.99 2.44
N ASN A 35 19.34 -4.89 2.92
CA ASN A 35 20.39 -5.48 2.08
C ASN A 35 19.80 -6.27 0.91
N HIS A 36 18.78 -7.09 1.16
CA HIS A 36 18.12 -7.84 0.08
C HIS A 36 17.43 -6.93 -0.95
N LEU A 37 16.80 -5.84 -0.51
CA LEU A 37 16.21 -4.85 -1.41
C LEU A 37 17.29 -4.08 -2.19
N SER A 38 18.38 -3.65 -1.54
CA SER A 38 19.45 -2.86 -2.18
C SER A 38 20.25 -3.69 -3.18
N ASP A 39 20.44 -4.98 -2.89
CA ASP A 39 21.12 -5.93 -3.77
C ASP A 39 20.18 -6.54 -4.82
N ARG A 40 18.90 -6.13 -4.82
CA ARG A 40 17.88 -6.50 -5.81
C ARG A 40 17.54 -7.99 -5.82
N PHE A 41 17.62 -8.66 -4.67
CA PHE A 41 17.14 -10.04 -4.53
C PHE A 41 15.62 -10.14 -4.67
N PHE A 42 14.89 -9.15 -4.16
CA PHE A 42 13.45 -8.99 -4.37
C PHE A 42 13.07 -7.51 -4.31
N THR A 43 11.79 -7.23 -4.56
CA THR A 43 11.21 -5.91 -4.32
C THR A 43 9.79 -6.05 -3.77
N HIS A 44 9.31 -5.03 -3.07
CA HIS A 44 7.91 -4.96 -2.66
C HIS A 44 7.04 -4.30 -3.74
N ALA A 45 5.73 -4.51 -3.64
CA ALA A 45 4.77 -3.88 -4.52
C ALA A 45 4.79 -2.34 -4.36
N THR A 46 4.36 -1.65 -5.41
CA THR A 46 4.36 -0.19 -5.50
C THR A 46 3.72 0.52 -4.28
N PRO A 47 2.56 0.09 -3.74
CA PRO A 47 1.97 0.72 -2.55
C PRO A 47 2.85 0.62 -1.31
N THR A 48 3.54 -0.51 -1.12
CA THR A 48 4.51 -0.67 -0.02
C THR A 48 5.68 0.31 -0.17
N LEU A 49 6.25 0.43 -1.38
CA LEU A 49 7.37 1.36 -1.63
C LEU A 49 6.98 2.83 -1.39
N PHE A 50 5.75 3.19 -1.73
CA PHE A 50 5.23 4.54 -1.53
C PHE A 50 4.90 4.86 -0.08
N ASN A 51 4.27 3.93 0.64
CA ASN A 51 3.58 4.26 1.89
C ASN A 51 4.22 3.69 3.15
N ALA A 52 5.13 2.70 3.05
CA ALA A 52 5.83 2.17 4.23
C ALA A 52 6.61 3.29 4.95
N GLY A 53 6.47 3.36 6.27
CA GLY A 53 7.09 4.40 7.10
C GLY A 53 6.52 5.82 6.93
N THR A 54 5.35 5.97 6.29
CA THR A 54 4.63 7.25 6.19
C THR A 54 3.46 7.30 7.18
N PRO A 55 2.85 8.48 7.46
CA PRO A 55 1.76 8.60 8.44
C PRO A 55 0.52 7.77 8.14
N ASN A 56 0.25 7.42 6.88
CA ASN A 56 -0.87 6.57 6.47
C ASN A 56 -0.34 5.37 5.65
N PRO A 57 0.19 4.32 6.31
CA PRO A 57 0.90 3.24 5.65
C PRO A 57 -0.06 2.20 5.04
N GLN A 58 -0.82 2.60 4.02
CA GLN A 58 -1.58 1.65 3.21
C GLN A 58 -0.59 0.91 2.29
N MET A 59 -0.32 -0.37 2.55
CA MET A 59 0.71 -1.12 1.82
C MET A 59 0.15 -2.23 0.91
N SER A 60 -1.16 -2.48 0.96
CA SER A 60 -1.82 -3.55 0.21
C SER A 60 -2.22 -3.09 -1.18
N SER A 61 -1.94 -3.89 -2.21
CA SER A 61 -2.23 -3.50 -3.59
C SER A 61 -3.65 -3.80 -4.04
N CYS A 62 -4.22 -4.92 -3.63
CA CYS A 62 -5.49 -5.42 -4.17
C CYS A 62 -6.47 -5.75 -3.05
N PHE A 63 -7.75 -5.47 -3.32
CA PHE A 63 -8.87 -5.70 -2.44
C PHE A 63 -9.93 -6.48 -3.20
N LEU A 64 -10.49 -7.50 -2.54
CA LEU A 64 -11.63 -8.25 -3.06
C LEU A 64 -12.87 -7.85 -2.27
N LEU A 65 -13.89 -7.37 -2.98
CA LEU A 65 -15.17 -6.93 -2.42
C LEU A 65 -16.30 -7.80 -2.97
N ALA A 66 -17.37 -7.89 -2.21
CA ALA A 66 -18.65 -8.40 -2.67
C ALA A 66 -19.69 -7.28 -2.57
N MET A 67 -20.68 -7.28 -3.46
CA MET A 67 -21.84 -6.42 -3.29
C MET A 67 -22.50 -6.73 -1.96
N LYS A 68 -22.78 -5.71 -1.14
CA LYS A 68 -23.34 -5.94 0.20
C LYS A 68 -24.73 -6.55 0.13
N GLU A 69 -25.60 -5.97 -0.69
CA GLU A 69 -27.01 -6.35 -0.84
C GLU A 69 -27.51 -5.96 -2.23
N ASP A 70 -28.52 -6.69 -2.74
CA ASP A 70 -29.34 -6.26 -3.87
C ASP A 70 -30.36 -5.20 -3.39
N SER A 71 -29.83 -4.03 -3.06
CA SER A 71 -30.60 -2.87 -2.65
C SER A 71 -29.86 -1.61 -3.05
N ILE A 72 -30.58 -0.50 -3.28
CA ILE A 72 -29.95 0.79 -3.59
C ILE A 72 -28.97 1.18 -2.47
N ASP A 73 -29.37 1.02 -1.20
CA ASP A 73 -28.50 1.32 -0.07
C ASP A 73 -27.25 0.44 -0.08
N GLY A 74 -27.39 -0.87 -0.33
CA GLY A 74 -26.27 -1.81 -0.46
C GLY A 74 -25.30 -1.42 -1.57
N ILE A 75 -25.81 -1.06 -2.75
CA ILE A 75 -25.01 -0.62 -3.91
C ILE A 75 -24.23 0.66 -3.59
N TYR A 76 -24.88 1.67 -3.01
CA TYR A 76 -24.22 2.94 -2.67
C TYR A 76 -23.19 2.77 -1.55
N ASP A 77 -23.43 1.88 -0.61
CA ASP A 77 -22.47 1.53 0.43
C ASP A 77 -21.22 0.84 -0.15
N THR A 78 -21.42 -0.13 -1.05
CA THR A 78 -20.30 -0.79 -1.76
C THR A 78 -19.54 0.23 -2.60
N LEU A 79 -20.22 1.15 -3.29
CA LEU A 79 -19.59 2.25 -4.04
C LEU A 79 -18.74 3.14 -3.14
N LYS A 80 -19.24 3.51 -1.95
CA LYS A 80 -18.50 4.28 -0.96
C LYS A 80 -17.23 3.55 -0.51
N GLN A 81 -17.31 2.24 -0.28
CA GLN A 81 -16.12 1.44 0.06
C GLN A 81 -15.11 1.43 -1.09
N CYS A 82 -15.56 1.25 -2.33
CA CYS A 82 -14.70 1.32 -3.51
C CYS A 82 -13.99 2.67 -3.61
N ALA A 83 -14.71 3.78 -3.39
CA ALA A 83 -14.13 5.12 -3.43
C ALA A 83 -13.05 5.32 -2.36
N VAL A 84 -13.29 4.84 -1.13
CA VAL A 84 -12.31 4.91 -0.05
C VAL A 84 -11.05 4.10 -0.36
N ILE A 85 -11.18 2.89 -0.93
CA ILE A 85 -10.04 2.05 -1.31
C ILE A 85 -9.26 2.69 -2.47
N SER A 86 -9.96 3.19 -3.49
CA SER A 86 -9.36 3.83 -4.66
C SER A 86 -8.58 5.09 -4.29
N LYS A 87 -9.06 5.88 -3.31
CA LYS A 87 -8.34 7.06 -2.77
C LYS A 87 -6.91 6.73 -2.31
N TYR A 88 -6.68 5.52 -1.81
CA TYR A 88 -5.36 5.07 -1.33
C TYR A 88 -4.65 4.12 -2.31
N ALA A 89 -4.99 4.22 -3.60
CA ALA A 89 -4.36 3.44 -4.69
C ALA A 89 -4.50 1.91 -4.57
N GLY A 90 -5.57 1.43 -3.91
CA GLY A 90 -5.91 0.01 -3.93
C GLY A 90 -6.68 -0.39 -5.19
N GLY A 91 -6.23 -1.44 -5.88
CA GLY A 91 -6.99 -2.11 -6.93
C GLY A 91 -8.15 -2.91 -6.34
N ILE A 92 -9.26 -3.01 -7.07
CA ILE A 92 -10.49 -3.64 -6.57
C ILE A 92 -10.93 -4.72 -7.56
N GLY A 93 -11.07 -5.95 -7.06
CA GLY A 93 -11.89 -6.99 -7.68
C GLY A 93 -13.23 -7.05 -6.94
N MET A 94 -14.35 -7.01 -7.66
CA MET A 94 -15.67 -6.98 -7.04
C MET A 94 -16.58 -8.08 -7.62
N SER A 95 -17.16 -8.88 -6.73
CA SER A 95 -18.25 -9.80 -7.10
C SER A 95 -19.57 -9.04 -7.10
N ILE A 96 -20.30 -9.13 -8.22
CA ILE A 96 -21.63 -8.52 -8.42
C ILE A 96 -22.71 -9.56 -8.71
N SER A 97 -22.42 -10.85 -8.49
CA SER A 97 -23.32 -11.95 -8.86
C SER A 97 -24.60 -12.02 -8.01
N ASN A 98 -24.66 -11.26 -6.92
CA ASN A 98 -25.78 -11.16 -5.98
C ASN A 98 -26.51 -9.81 -6.07
N VAL A 99 -26.35 -9.10 -7.19
CA VAL A 99 -27.25 -8.04 -7.65
C VAL A 99 -28.39 -8.69 -8.42
#